data_AF-A0A0S6UES7-F1
#
_entry.id   AF-A0A0S6UES7-F1
#
_cell.length_a   1.000
_cell.length_b   1.000
_cell.length_c   1.000
_cell.angle_alpha   90.00
_cell.angle_beta   90.00
_cell.angle_gamma   90.00
#
_symmetry.space_group_name_H-M   'P 1'
#
loop_
_entity.id
_entity.type
_entity.pdbx_description
1 polymer ?
#
loop_
_entity_poly.entity_id
_entity_poly.type
_entity_poly.pdbx_seq_one_letter_code
_entity_poly.pdbx_strand_id
1 'polypeptide(L)'
;MNKDILEKVLKGLADNNIRYEIIIHWSEEDQRYIAEVPELPGCMADGETYEEAVRNAQIVISEWIETAKSLGRNIPEPRGKLMYA
;
A
#
# COMPACT_ATOMS: atom_id res chain seq x y z
N MET A 1 14.05 -4.53 -19.29
CA MET A 1 13.39 -4.80 -17.99
C MET A 1 13.81 -6.19 -17.53
N ASN A 2 14.36 -6.31 -16.31
CA ASN A 2 14.87 -7.60 -15.81
C ASN A 2 13.70 -8.53 -15.43
N LYS A 3 13.84 -9.83 -15.68
CA LYS A 3 12.83 -10.85 -15.38
C LYS A 3 12.48 -10.91 -13.88
N ASP A 4 13.47 -10.68 -13.01
CA ASP A 4 13.25 -10.61 -11.55
C ASP A 4 12.37 -9.42 -11.13
N ILE A 5 12.50 -8.29 -11.83
CA ILE A 5 11.68 -7.09 -11.59
C ILE A 5 10.25 -7.35 -12.06
N LEU A 6 10.09 -8.00 -13.21
CA LEU A 6 8.78 -8.40 -13.73
C LEU A 6 8.10 -9.40 -12.79
N GLU A 7 8.81 -10.40 -12.29
CA GLU A 7 8.24 -11.40 -11.37
C GLU A 7 7.84 -10.78 -10.03
N LYS A 8 8.64 -9.87 -9.47
CA LYS A 8 8.25 -9.12 -8.25
C LYS A 8 7.02 -8.24 -8.47
N VAL A 9 6.97 -7.50 -9.58
CA VAL A 9 5.82 -6.66 -9.94
C VAL A 9 4.58 -7.53 -10.13
N LEU A 10 4.70 -8.63 -10.88
CA LEU A 10 3.58 -9.55 -11.12
C LEU A 10 3.11 -10.25 -9.85
N LYS A 11 4.01 -10.59 -8.92
CA LYS A 11 3.65 -11.18 -7.62
C LYS A 11 2.93 -10.18 -6.72
N GLY A 12 3.39 -8.94 -6.66
CA GLY A 12 2.68 -7.84 -5.96
C GLY A 12 1.30 -7.55 -6.58
N LEU A 13 1.13 -7.75 -7.89
CA LEU A 13 -0.16 -7.68 -8.57
C LEU A 13 -1.01 -8.96 -8.42
N ALA A 14 -0.40 -10.11 -8.09
CA ALA A 14 -1.08 -11.41 -8.04
C ALA A 14 -1.78 -11.69 -6.70
N ASP A 15 -1.35 -11.04 -5.61
CA ASP A 15 -2.07 -11.02 -4.35
C ASP A 15 -3.28 -10.07 -4.44
N ASN A 16 -4.23 -10.46 -5.31
CA ASN A 16 -5.45 -9.74 -5.71
C ASN A 16 -6.50 -9.56 -4.60
N ASN A 17 -6.07 -9.56 -3.33
CA ASN A 17 -6.97 -9.44 -2.20
C ASN A 17 -6.49 -8.41 -1.16
N ILE A 18 -5.77 -7.38 -1.62
CA ILE A 18 -5.55 -6.16 -0.85
C ILE A 18 -6.91 -5.49 -0.66
N ARG A 19 -7.46 -5.63 0.55
CA ARG A 19 -8.76 -5.08 0.94
C ARG A 19 -8.63 -4.03 2.04
N TYR A 20 -7.41 -3.57 2.32
CA TYR A 20 -7.16 -2.49 3.27
C TYR A 20 -7.70 -1.18 2.72
N GLU A 21 -8.11 -0.30 3.63
CA GLU A 21 -8.52 1.04 3.27
C GLU A 21 -7.29 1.85 2.84
N ILE A 22 -7.46 2.66 1.79
CA ILE A 22 -6.44 3.61 1.33
C ILE A 22 -7.07 4.99 1.41
N ILE A 23 -6.52 5.83 2.30
CA ILE A 23 -6.91 7.23 2.43
C ILE A 23 -5.95 8.05 1.56
N ILE A 24 -6.50 8.80 0.61
CA ILE A 24 -5.71 9.64 -0.30
C ILE A 24 -6.01 11.11 -0.05
N HIS A 25 -4.97 11.92 0.06
CA HIS A 25 -5.06 13.37 0.14
C HIS A 25 -3.88 14.05 -0.55
N TRP A 26 -4.03 15.33 -0.89
CA TRP A 26 -2.94 16.14 -1.42
C TRP A 26 -2.07 16.67 -0.27
N SER A 27 -0.75 16.51 -0.38
CA SER A 27 0.23 17.16 0.50
C SER A 27 0.78 18.40 -0.19
N GLU A 28 0.53 19.57 0.42
CA GLU A 28 1.13 20.83 -0.04
C GLU A 28 2.65 20.87 0.22
N GLU A 29 3.14 20.16 1.23
CA GLU A 29 4.58 20.12 1.55
C GLU A 29 5.35 19.32 0.50
N ASP A 30 4.83 18.15 0.12
CA ASP A 30 5.47 17.26 -0.83
C ASP A 30 5.12 17.57 -2.29
N GLN A 31 4.03 18.34 -2.51
CA GLN A 31 3.42 18.55 -3.83
C GLN A 31 3.09 17.21 -4.51
N ARG A 32 2.51 16.29 -3.75
CA ARG A 32 2.20 14.91 -4.13
C ARG A 32 0.86 14.48 -3.52
N TYR A 33 0.23 13.47 -4.12
CA TYR A 33 -0.83 12.71 -3.46
C TYR A 33 -0.21 11.71 -2.50
N ILE A 34 -0.64 11.74 -1.25
CA ILE A 34 -0.24 10.78 -0.22
C ILE A 34 -1.36 9.77 -0.04
N ALA A 35 -0.98 8.49 -0.10
CA ALA A 35 -1.83 7.34 0.16
C ALA A 35 -1.40 6.65 1.46
N GLU A 36 -2.28 6.63 2.46
CA GLU A 36 -2.04 5.99 3.75
C GLU A 36 -2.94 4.78 3.94
N VAL A 37 -2.44 3.78 4.66
CA VAL A 37 -3.16 2.54 4.99
C VAL A 37 -3.31 2.43 6.50
N PRO A 38 -4.41 2.95 7.08
CA PRO A 38 -4.52 3.12 8.54
C PRO A 38 -4.39 1.83 9.34
N GLU A 39 -4.82 0.69 8.79
CA GLU A 39 -4.70 -0.60 9.47
C GLU A 39 -3.26 -1.14 9.52
N LEU A 40 -2.36 -0.63 8.69
CA LEU A 40 -0.96 -1.05 8.59
C LEU A 40 -0.05 0.11 9.04
N PRO A 41 0.37 0.14 10.33
CA PRO A 41 1.13 1.27 10.86
C PRO A 41 2.39 1.59 10.04
N GLY A 42 2.49 2.85 9.61
CA GLY A 42 3.60 3.35 8.79
C GLY A 42 3.56 2.94 7.32
N CYS A 43 2.53 2.23 6.86
CA CYS A 43 2.34 1.91 5.45
C CYS A 43 1.75 3.12 4.72
N MET A 44 2.62 3.83 4.00
CA MET A 44 2.25 5.00 3.20
C MET A 44 3.04 4.99 1.89
N ALA A 45 2.50 5.65 0.88
CA ALA A 45 3.15 5.89 -0.39
C ALA A 45 2.69 7.23 -0.97
N ASP A 46 3.50 7.80 -1.86
CA ASP A 46 3.14 9.02 -2.60
C ASP A 46 3.02 8.77 -4.10
N GLY A 47 2.44 9.72 -4.83
CA GLY A 47 2.38 9.73 -6.28
C GLY A 47 2.04 11.11 -6.84
N GLU A 48 2.37 11.37 -8.11
CA GLU A 48 2.00 12.62 -8.79
C GLU A 48 0.51 12.66 -9.13
N THR A 49 -0.12 11.49 -9.23
CA THR A 49 -1.56 11.35 -9.46
C THR A 49 -2.21 10.42 -8.43
N TYR A 50 -3.54 10.47 -8.33
CA TYR A 50 -4.32 9.53 -7.51
C TYR A 50 -4.00 8.07 -7.87
N GLU A 51 -3.94 7.75 -9.16
CA GLU A 51 -3.68 6.39 -9.66
C GLU A 51 -2.27 5.92 -9.31
N GLU A 52 -1.29 6.81 -9.39
CA GLU A 52 0.08 6.51 -9.00
C GLU A 52 0.18 6.25 -7.49
N ALA A 53 -0.42 7.11 -6.66
CA ALA A 53 -0.42 6.94 -5.21
C ALA A 53 -1.08 5.61 -4.79
N VAL A 54 -2.21 5.24 -5.41
CA VAL A 54 -2.86 3.93 -5.17
C VAL A 54 -1.96 2.77 -5.59
N ARG A 55 -1.36 2.85 -6.77
CA ARG A 55 -0.46 1.79 -7.27
C ARG A 55 0.73 1.60 -6.33
N ASN A 56 1.33 2.69 -5.89
CA ASN A 56 2.48 2.65 -4.98
C ASN A 56 2.05 2.13 -3.60
N ALA A 57 0.88 2.52 -3.10
CA ALA A 57 0.33 1.96 -1.87
C ALA A 57 0.14 0.43 -1.95
N GLN A 58 -0.37 -0.10 -3.06
CA GLN A 58 -0.50 -1.56 -3.25
C GLN A 58 0.84 -2.30 -3.20
N ILE A 59 1.90 -1.69 -3.73
CA ILE A 59 3.26 -2.23 -3.66
C ILE A 59 3.73 -2.24 -2.19
N VAL A 60 3.64 -1.10 -1.51
CA VAL A 60 4.12 -0.96 -0.13
C VAL A 60 3.31 -1.84 0.85
N ILE A 61 1.99 -2.02 0.64
CA ILE A 61 1.18 -2.98 1.39
C ILE A 61 1.75 -4.39 1.28
N SER A 62 2.09 -4.81 0.06
CA SER A 62 2.64 -6.14 -0.19
C SER A 62 3.99 -6.32 0.54
N GLU A 63 4.87 -5.33 0.43
CA GLU A 63 6.18 -5.33 1.10
C GLU A 63 6.05 -5.31 2.63
N TRP A 64 5.09 -4.53 3.15
CA TRP A 64 4.78 -4.47 4.57
C TRP A 64 4.35 -5.85 5.09
N ILE A 65 3.44 -6.52 4.37
CA ILE A 65 2.94 -7.86 4.71
C ILE A 65 4.08 -8.89 4.66
N GLU A 66 4.91 -8.87 3.61
CA GLU A 66 6.06 -9.78 3.51
C GLU A 66 7.05 -9.58 4.66
N THR A 67 7.30 -8.33 5.05
CA THR A 67 8.15 -7.98 6.19
C THR A 67 7.53 -8.42 7.52
N ALA A 68 6.23 -8.21 7.72
CA ALA A 68 5.54 -8.67 8.91
C ALA A 68 5.60 -10.20 9.05
N LYS A 69 5.42 -10.94 7.95
CA LYS A 69 5.57 -12.41 7.90
C LYS A 69 6.98 -12.84 8.28
N SER A 70 8.02 -12.22 7.71
CA SER A 70 9.41 -12.61 7.96
C SER A 70 9.86 -12.35 9.40
N LEU A 71 9.28 -11.33 10.04
CA LEU A 71 9.53 -10.96 11.44
C LEU A 71 8.61 -11.68 12.44
N GLY A 72 7.68 -12.53 11.98
CA GLY A 72 6.70 -13.20 12.84
C GLY A 72 5.74 -12.23 13.54
N ARG A 73 5.49 -11.06 12.94
CA ARG A 73 4.57 -10.05 13.46
C ARG A 73 3.13 -10.39 13.07
N ASN A 74 2.19 -10.00 13.92
CA ASN A 74 0.77 -10.08 13.60
C ASN A 74 0.44 -9.14 12.43
N ILE A 75 -0.31 -9.65 11.44
CA ILE A 75 -0.80 -8.87 10.31
C ILE A 75 -2.25 -8.49 10.64
N PRO A 76 -2.58 -7.19 10.78
CA PRO A 76 -3.95 -6.75 11.02
C PRO A 76 -4.88 -7.19 9.89
N GLU A 77 -6.07 -7.68 10.20
CA GLU A 77 -7.06 -7.97 9.15
C GLU A 77 -7.63 -6.67 8.55
N PRO A 78 -7.90 -6.63 7.23
CA PRO A 78 -8.56 -5.48 6.61
C PRO A 78 -9.93 -5.23 7.23
N ARG A 79 -10.21 -3.99 7.63
CA ARG A 79 -11.50 -3.63 8.26
C ARG A 79 -12.49 -3.08 7.25
N GLY A 80 -12.00 -2.64 6.08
CA GLY A 80 -12.80 -1.91 5.12
C GLY A 80 -13.12 -0.52 5.67
N LYS A 81 -14.18 0.10 5.14
CA LYS A 81 -14.57 1.49 5.39
C LYS A 81 -14.47 1.87 6.88
N LEU A 82 -13.55 2.76 7.23
CA LEU A 82 -13.60 3.48 8.49
C LEU A 82 -14.85 4.38 8.48
N MET A 83 -15.68 4.25 9.52
CA MET A 83 -16.75 5.21 9.77
C MET A 83 -16.13 6.50 10.30
N TYR A 84 -15.60 7.32 9.40
CA TYR A 84 -15.39 8.73 9.71
C TYR A 84 -16.76 9.41 9.65
N ALA A 85 -17.28 9.76 10.81
CA ALA A 85 -18.48 10.57 11.01
C ALA A 85 -18.18 12.05 10.78
#